data_AF-A7NLV8-F1
#
_entry.id   AF-A7NLV8-F1
#
_cell.length_a   1.000
_cell.length_b   1.000
_cell.length_c   1.000
_cell.angle_alpha   90.00
_cell.angle_beta   90.00
_cell.angle_gamma   90.00
#
_symmetry.space_group_name_H-M   'P 1'
#
loop_
_entity.id
_entity.type
_entity.pdbx_description
1 polymer ?
#
loop_
_entity_poly.entity_id
_entity_poly.type
_entity_poly.pdbx_seq_one_letter_code
_entity_poly.pdbx_strand_id
1 'polypeptide(L)'
;MRPSRYTFILISASTAACLLAGALLVALRPRPITSHADAIAFVLEQRGIAHERIVTAQVWPAAVNYYAYGPSVYPYSAAVSVTLPGGAVVPGSLECADDRRRCRVTIARLAIDREPIPDISAARPLPWMVWMQRLAEIAPVAR
;
A
#
# COMPACT_ATOMS: atom_id res chain seq x y z
N MET A 1 -36.67 -11.65 37.72
CA MET A 1 -35.31 -11.38 38.23
C MET A 1 -34.84 -10.07 37.62
N ARG A 2 -34.60 -9.02 38.43
CA ARG A 2 -34.12 -7.72 37.94
C ARG A 2 -32.61 -7.82 37.69
N PRO A 3 -32.11 -7.56 36.48
CA PRO A 3 -30.67 -7.52 36.25
C PRO A 3 -30.03 -6.45 37.14
N SER A 4 -28.98 -6.86 37.86
CA SER A 4 -28.22 -5.98 38.74
C SER A 4 -27.50 -4.92 37.90
N ARG A 5 -27.35 -3.70 38.43
CA ARG A 5 -26.59 -2.61 37.78
C ARG A 5 -25.16 -3.05 37.41
N TYR A 6 -24.59 -3.97 38.18
CA TYR A 6 -23.29 -4.58 37.89
C TYR A 6 -23.27 -5.39 36.58
N THR A 7 -24.36 -6.07 36.24
CA THR A 7 -24.46 -6.85 35.00
C THR A 7 -24.44 -5.93 33.78
N PHE A 8 -25.11 -4.77 33.85
CA PHE A 8 -25.09 -3.77 32.79
C PHE A 8 -23.70 -3.13 32.61
N ILE A 9 -23.00 -2.82 33.70
CA ILE A 9 -21.65 -2.24 33.66
C ILE A 9 -20.65 -3.23 33.06
N LEU A 10 -20.73 -4.51 33.41
CA LEU A 10 -19.85 -5.55 32.86
C LEU A 10 -20.08 -5.74 31.35
N ILE A 11 -21.35 -5.73 30.92
CA ILE A 11 -21.68 -5.85 29.50
C ILE A 11 -21.16 -4.63 28.73
N SER A 12 -21.38 -3.41 29.22
CA SER A 12 -20.95 -2.19 28.52
C SER A 12 -19.42 -2.04 28.46
N ALA A 13 -18.72 -2.40 29.53
CA ALA A 13 -17.26 -2.38 29.54
C ALA A 13 -16.67 -3.41 28.56
N SER A 14 -17.26 -4.62 28.52
CA SER A 14 -16.84 -5.68 27.60
C SER A 14 -17.08 -5.31 26.14
N THR A 15 -18.24 -4.74 25.80
CA THR A 15 -18.52 -4.28 24.44
C THR A 15 -17.62 -3.13 24.03
N ALA A 16 -17.35 -2.17 24.92
CA ALA A 16 -16.41 -1.08 24.64
C ALA A 16 -14.99 -1.58 24.38
N ALA A 17 -14.51 -2.55 25.17
CA ALA A 17 -13.20 -3.17 24.97
C ALA A 17 -13.11 -3.91 23.62
N CYS A 18 -14.15 -4.66 23.24
CA CYS A 18 -14.23 -5.33 21.94
C CYS A 18 -14.23 -4.34 20.77
N LEU A 19 -14.94 -3.21 20.89
CA LEU A 19 -14.96 -2.16 19.86
C LEU A 19 -13.58 -1.50 19.71
N LEU A 20 -12.90 -1.19 20.82
CA LEU A 20 -11.54 -0.64 20.80
C LEU A 20 -10.55 -1.62 20.18
N ALA A 21 -10.60 -2.89 20.55
CA ALA A 21 -9.74 -3.92 19.98
C ALA A 21 -10.00 -4.09 18.47
N GLY A 22 -11.26 -4.08 18.04
CA GLY A 22 -11.63 -4.11 16.63
C GLY A 22 -11.12 -2.89 15.85
N ALA A 23 -11.26 -1.69 16.40
CA ALA A 23 -10.75 -0.47 15.80
C ALA A 23 -9.21 -0.50 15.67
N LEU A 24 -8.51 -1.00 16.69
CA LEU A 24 -7.06 -1.15 16.68
C LEU A 24 -6.61 -2.13 15.58
N LEU A 25 -7.28 -3.27 15.43
CA LEU A 25 -7.00 -4.25 14.39
C LEU A 25 -7.20 -3.69 12.98
N VAL A 26 -8.21 -2.84 12.79
CA VAL A 26 -8.45 -2.16 11.51
C VAL A 26 -7.37 -1.10 11.25
N ALA A 27 -7.00 -0.31 12.27
CA ALA A 27 -5.97 0.71 12.16
C ALA A 27 -4.58 0.12 11.87
N LEU A 28 -4.29 -1.06 12.40
CA LEU A 28 -3.04 -1.79 12.18
C LEU A 28 -3.07 -2.71 10.95
N ARG A 29 -4.19 -2.77 10.22
CA ARG A 29 -4.30 -3.67 9.07
C ARG A 29 -3.36 -3.20 7.96
N PRO A 30 -2.49 -4.09 7.44
CA PRO A 30 -1.64 -3.73 6.31
C PRO A 30 -2.51 -3.27 5.15
N ARG A 31 -2.16 -2.13 4.54
CA ARG A 31 -2.81 -1.69 3.30
C ARG A 31 -2.56 -2.74 2.23
N PRO A 32 -3.59 -3.15 1.45
CA PRO A 32 -3.38 -4.09 0.36
C PRO A 32 -2.48 -3.47 -0.70
N ILE A 33 -1.44 -4.19 -1.12
CA ILE A 33 -0.55 -3.78 -2.20
C ILE A 33 -1.18 -4.22 -3.52
N THR A 34 -1.78 -3.26 -4.23
CA THR A 34 -2.55 -3.52 -5.46
C THR A 34 -1.86 -3.05 -6.73
N SER A 35 -0.87 -2.18 -6.59
CA SER A 35 -0.10 -1.61 -7.69
C SER A 35 1.40 -1.52 -7.35
N HIS A 36 2.24 -1.32 -8.36
CA HIS A 36 3.66 -1.02 -8.15
C HIS A 36 3.87 0.27 -7.36
N ALA A 37 2.98 1.26 -7.55
CA ALA A 37 3.02 2.51 -6.79
C ALA A 37 2.78 2.26 -5.29
N ASP A 38 1.83 1.41 -4.93
CA ASP A 38 1.58 1.04 -3.52
C ASP A 38 2.79 0.32 -2.91
N ALA A 39 3.42 -0.58 -3.67
CA ALA A 39 4.59 -1.32 -3.22
C ALA A 39 5.79 -0.40 -2.97
N ILE A 40 5.99 0.60 -3.82
CA ILE A 40 7.04 1.61 -3.65
C ILE A 40 6.68 2.55 -2.49
N ALA A 41 5.42 2.98 -2.38
CA ALA A 41 4.93 3.81 -1.28
C ALA A 41 5.22 3.15 0.07
N PHE A 42 4.97 1.85 0.18
CA PHE A 42 5.26 1.08 1.38
C PHE A 42 6.74 1.15 1.79
N VAL A 43 7.68 1.00 0.85
CA VAL A 43 9.12 1.10 1.15
C VAL A 43 9.53 2.53 1.53
N LEU A 44 8.97 3.54 0.86
CA LEU A 44 9.19 4.94 1.23
C LEU A 44 8.69 5.25 2.65
N GLU A 45 7.49 4.77 2.99
CA GLU A 45 6.91 4.91 4.33
C GLU A 45 7.76 4.21 5.41
N GLN A 46 8.24 3.00 5.14
CA GLN A 46 9.14 2.28 6.05
C GLN A 46 10.44 3.03 6.33
N ARG A 47 10.94 3.78 5.35
CA ARG A 47 12.13 4.62 5.48
C ARG A 47 11.85 6.03 5.99
N GLY A 48 10.59 6.35 6.32
CA GLY A 48 10.19 7.68 6.79
C GLY A 48 10.28 8.76 5.71
N ILE A 49 10.24 8.39 4.42
CA ILE A 49 10.32 9.32 3.30
C ILE A 49 8.90 9.73 2.89
N ALA A 50 8.57 10.99 3.15
CA ALA A 50 7.32 11.57 2.70
C ALA A 50 7.27 11.70 1.17
N HIS A 51 6.11 11.44 0.60
CA HIS A 51 5.86 11.54 -0.84
C HIS A 51 4.41 11.97 -1.09
N GLU A 52 4.18 12.69 -2.19
CA GLU A 52 2.86 13.15 -2.61
C GLU A 52 2.27 12.27 -3.71
N ARG A 53 3.13 11.80 -4.62
CA ARG A 53 2.73 11.02 -5.79
C ARG A 53 3.85 10.10 -6.24
N ILE A 54 3.48 8.90 -6.66
CA ILE A 54 4.38 7.93 -7.28
C ILE A 54 3.78 7.55 -8.63
N VAL A 55 4.57 7.69 -9.69
CA VAL A 55 4.19 7.29 -11.05
C VAL A 55 5.17 6.23 -11.53
N THR A 56 4.63 5.17 -12.13
CA THR A 56 5.43 4.14 -12.80
C THR A 56 5.05 4.13 -14.27
N ALA A 57 6.05 4.08 -15.15
CA ALA A 57 5.83 4.05 -16.59
C ALA A 57 6.87 3.13 -17.25
N GLN A 58 6.40 2.12 -17.98
CA GLN A 58 7.29 1.41 -18.89
C GLN A 58 7.61 2.34 -20.07
N VAL A 59 8.90 2.50 -20.35
CA VAL A 59 9.38 3.33 -21.44
C VAL A 59 9.86 2.44 -22.59
N TRP A 60 9.77 2.96 -23.81
CA TRP A 60 10.33 2.31 -24.98
C TRP A 60 11.87 2.25 -24.87
N PRO A 61 12.55 1.15 -25.24
CA PRO A 61 12.02 -0.07 -25.86
C PRO A 61 11.59 -1.17 -24.87
N ALA A 62 11.80 -0.98 -23.56
CA ALA A 62 11.58 -2.01 -22.54
C ALA A 62 10.15 -2.57 -22.57
N ALA A 63 9.15 -1.71 -22.73
CA ALA A 63 7.76 -2.12 -22.84
C ALA A 63 7.53 -3.09 -24.02
N VAL A 64 8.03 -2.72 -25.21
CA VAL A 64 7.85 -3.51 -26.43
C VAL A 64 8.53 -4.86 -26.29
N ASN A 65 9.77 -4.87 -25.79
CA ASN A 65 10.54 -6.11 -25.65
C ASN A 65 9.88 -7.07 -24.66
N TYR A 66 9.34 -6.55 -23.55
CA TYR A 66 8.61 -7.33 -22.56
C TYR A 66 7.40 -8.05 -23.19
N TYR A 67 6.57 -7.33 -23.95
CA TYR A 67 5.38 -7.91 -24.58
C TYR A 67 5.68 -8.76 -25.83
N ALA A 68 6.76 -8.48 -26.55
CA ALA A 68 7.12 -9.19 -27.78
C ALA A 68 7.83 -10.53 -27.50
N TYR A 69 8.71 -10.57 -26.49
CA TYR A 69 9.57 -11.73 -26.22
C TYR A 69 9.25 -12.43 -24.89
N GLY A 70 8.43 -11.81 -24.04
CA GLY A 70 7.97 -12.37 -22.78
C GLY A 70 8.93 -12.18 -21.60
N PRO A 71 8.44 -12.42 -20.37
CA PRO A 71 9.15 -12.15 -19.12
C PRO A 71 10.38 -13.03 -18.89
N SER A 72 10.48 -14.17 -19.59
CA SER A 72 11.63 -15.08 -19.50
C SER A 72 12.89 -14.53 -20.18
N VAL A 73 12.72 -13.63 -21.15
CA VAL A 73 13.83 -13.04 -21.92
C VAL A 73 14.08 -11.61 -21.47
N TYR A 74 13.01 -10.82 -21.30
CA TYR A 74 13.09 -9.44 -20.82
C TYR A 74 12.30 -9.32 -19.52
N PRO A 75 12.96 -9.07 -18.37
CA PRO A 75 12.24 -8.83 -17.13
C PRO A 75 11.40 -7.55 -17.24
N TYR A 76 10.33 -7.49 -16.44
CA TYR A 76 9.53 -6.27 -16.36
C TYR A 76 10.41 -5.14 -15.80
N SER A 77 10.46 -4.02 -16.50
CA SER A 77 11.16 -2.82 -16.02
C SER A 77 10.35 -1.56 -16.30
N ALA A 78 10.38 -0.62 -15.36
CA ALA A 78 9.68 0.65 -15.47
C ALA A 78 10.50 1.80 -14.88
N ALA A 79 10.33 2.99 -15.45
CA ALA A 79 10.78 4.23 -14.83
C ALA A 79 9.84 4.57 -13.67
N VAL A 80 10.42 5.06 -12.57
CA VAL A 80 9.70 5.52 -11.39
C VAL A 80 9.92 7.02 -11.25
N SER A 81 8.85 7.75 -10.98
CA SER A 81 8.91 9.17 -10.62
C SER A 81 8.22 9.38 -9.28
N VAL A 82 8.98 9.80 -8.28
CA VAL A 82 8.47 10.12 -6.94
C VAL A 82 8.41 11.63 -6.78
N THR A 83 7.23 12.17 -6.56
CA THR A 83 7.04 13.57 -6.19
C THR A 83 7.13 13.68 -4.66
N LEU A 84 8.11 14.42 -4.18
CA LEU A 84 8.33 14.72 -2.76
C LEU A 84 7.45 15.91 -2.32
N PRO A 85 7.28 16.12 -0.99
CA PRO A 85 6.67 17.32 -0.46
C PRO A 85 7.34 18.59 -1.00
N GLY A 86 6.56 19.49 -1.58
CA GLY A 86 7.08 20.69 -2.24
C GLY A 86 7.34 20.52 -3.75
N GLY A 87 6.90 19.41 -4.34
CA GLY A 87 6.82 19.23 -5.79
C GLY A 87 8.10 18.77 -6.48
N ALA A 88 9.18 18.53 -5.73
CA ALA A 88 10.43 18.02 -6.30
C ALA A 88 10.22 16.58 -6.83
N VAL A 89 10.59 16.33 -8.09
CA VAL A 89 10.47 14.99 -8.70
C VAL A 89 11.81 14.27 -8.67
N VAL A 90 11.79 13.07 -8.10
CA VAL A 90 12.95 12.20 -7.98
C VAL A 90 12.79 10.99 -8.91
N PRO A 91 13.68 10.81 -9.89
CA PRO A 91 13.64 9.65 -10.76
C PRO A 91 14.20 8.40 -10.08
N GLY A 92 13.67 7.26 -10.46
CA GLY A 92 14.14 5.93 -10.08
C GLY A 92 13.80 4.90 -11.15
N SER A 93 14.12 3.65 -10.86
CA SER A 93 13.81 2.49 -11.69
C SER A 93 13.19 1.37 -10.86
N LEU A 94 12.40 0.56 -11.54
CA LEU A 94 11.75 -0.62 -11.02
C LEU A 94 12.11 -1.79 -11.93
N GLU A 95 12.50 -2.91 -11.34
CA GLU A 95 12.79 -4.15 -12.05
C GLU A 95 12.07 -5.31 -11.36
N CYS A 96 11.33 -6.13 -12.10
CA CYS A 96 10.67 -7.31 -11.57
C CYS A 96 11.03 -8.55 -12.38
N ALA A 97 11.35 -9.64 -11.67
CA ALA A 97 11.61 -10.93 -12.32
C ALA A 97 10.34 -11.56 -12.90
N ASP A 98 9.18 -11.17 -12.36
CA ASP A 98 7.84 -11.50 -12.84
C ASP A 98 7.02 -10.23 -12.63
N ASP A 99 6.22 -9.77 -13.60
CA ASP A 99 5.51 -8.47 -13.62
C ASP A 99 5.10 -7.93 -12.23
N ARG A 100 4.52 -8.83 -11.42
CA ARG A 100 3.94 -8.52 -10.11
C ARG A 100 4.72 -9.04 -8.91
N ARG A 101 5.82 -9.76 -9.11
CA ARG A 101 6.54 -10.48 -8.06
C ARG A 101 8.04 -10.33 -8.15
N ARG A 102 8.71 -10.43 -7.00
CA ARG A 102 10.17 -10.32 -6.89
C ARG A 102 10.68 -9.04 -7.54
N CYS A 103 9.98 -7.94 -7.23
CA CYS A 103 10.31 -6.61 -7.69
C CYS A 103 11.38 -5.97 -6.81
N ARG A 104 12.23 -5.16 -7.41
CA ARG A 104 13.23 -4.33 -6.76
C ARG A 104 13.15 -2.90 -7.28
N VAL A 105 13.28 -1.94 -6.38
CA VAL A 105 13.26 -0.52 -6.72
C VAL A 105 14.62 0.10 -6.44
N THR A 106 15.07 0.98 -7.33
CA THR A 106 16.25 1.82 -7.14
C THR A 106 15.84 3.28 -7.28
N ILE A 107 16.06 4.06 -6.23
CA ILE A 107 15.88 5.51 -6.21
C ILE A 107 17.15 6.11 -5.60
N ALA A 108 18.16 6.29 -6.45
CA ALA A 108 19.52 6.62 -6.01
C ALA A 108 19.57 7.91 -5.15
N ARG A 109 18.78 8.93 -5.51
CA ARG A 109 18.69 10.19 -4.75
C ARG A 109 18.08 10.07 -3.36
N LEU A 110 17.41 8.96 -3.06
CA LEU A 110 16.84 8.65 -1.74
C LEU A 110 17.63 7.56 -1.01
N ALA A 111 18.83 7.21 -1.49
CA ALA A 111 19.65 6.12 -0.96
C ALA A 111 18.92 4.76 -0.93
N ILE A 112 18.04 4.54 -1.89
CA ILE A 112 17.36 3.27 -2.12
C ILE A 112 18.05 2.60 -3.31
N ASP A 113 18.71 1.48 -3.08
CA ASP A 113 19.40 0.73 -4.13
C ASP A 113 18.97 -0.74 -4.14
N ARG A 114 18.36 -1.16 -5.25
CA ARG A 114 17.83 -2.50 -5.52
C ARG A 114 17.08 -3.11 -4.33
N GLU A 115 16.33 -2.28 -3.63
CA GLU A 115 15.60 -2.71 -2.44
C GLU A 115 14.39 -3.56 -2.84
N PRO A 116 14.20 -4.73 -2.22
CA PRO A 116 13.02 -5.55 -2.51
C PRO A 116 11.75 -4.83 -2.07
N ILE A 117 10.77 -4.76 -2.95
CA ILE A 117 9.43 -4.24 -2.63
C ILE A 117 8.45 -5.42 -2.47
N PRO A 118 7.39 -5.27 -1.67
CA PRO A 118 6.40 -6.33 -1.50
C PRO A 118 5.73 -6.72 -2.83
N ASP A 119 5.46 -8.01 -2.99
CA ASP A 119 4.75 -8.52 -4.17
C ASP A 119 3.34 -7.92 -4.27
N ILE A 120 2.91 -7.65 -5.50
CA ILE A 120 1.55 -7.18 -5.75
C ILE A 120 0.61 -8.36 -5.55
N SER A 121 -0.04 -8.36 -4.40
CA SER A 121 -1.02 -9.37 -4.04
C SER A 121 -2.29 -9.15 -4.84
N ALA A 122 -2.78 -10.19 -5.54
CA ALA A 122 -4.11 -10.19 -6.14
C ALA A 122 -5.22 -10.34 -5.08
N ALA A 123 -4.99 -9.87 -3.85
CA ALA A 123 -5.92 -9.91 -2.75
C ALA A 123 -7.12 -9.03 -3.13
N ARG A 124 -8.12 -9.66 -3.75
CA ARG A 124 -9.37 -9.00 -4.11
C ARG A 124 -10.04 -8.61 -2.78
N PRO A 125 -10.17 -7.31 -2.47
CA PRO A 125 -10.83 -6.92 -1.23
C PRO A 125 -12.24 -7.49 -1.25
N LEU A 126 -12.65 -8.10 -0.12
CA LEU A 126 -14.00 -8.62 -0.01
C LEU A 126 -15.00 -7.46 -0.23
N PRO A 127 -16.14 -7.69 -0.91
CA PRO A 127 -17.06 -6.62 -1.28
C PRO A 127 -17.48 -5.72 -0.11
N TRP A 128 -17.65 -6.30 1.08
CA TRP A 128 -17.99 -5.58 2.30
C TRP A 128 -16.87 -4.68 2.81
N MET A 129 -15.59 -5.02 2.58
CA MET A 129 -14.44 -4.19 2.97
C MET A 129 -14.34 -2.93 2.12
N VAL A 130 -14.62 -3.03 0.82
CA VAL A 130 -14.68 -1.86 -0.09
C VAL A 130 -15.74 -0.87 0.38
N TRP A 131 -16.86 -1.39 0.88
CA TRP A 131 -17.94 -0.58 1.41
C TRP A 131 -17.53 0.15 2.71
N MET A 132 -16.83 -0.52 3.63
CA MET A 132 -16.31 0.08 4.86
C MET A 132 -15.25 1.16 4.61
N GLN A 133 -14.36 0.96 3.64
CA GLN A 133 -13.35 1.96 3.27
C GLN A 133 -14.00 3.24 2.76
N ARG A 134 -15.03 3.14 1.91
CA ARG A 134 -15.81 4.30 1.46
C ARG A 134 -16.48 5.04 2.62
N LEU A 135 -17.02 4.33 3.61
CA LEU A 135 -17.62 4.99 4.77
C LEU A 135 -16.59 5.77 5.62
N ALA A 136 -15.37 5.23 5.77
CA ALA A 136 -14.30 5.90 6.51
C ALA A 136 -13.81 7.18 5.82
N GLU A 137 -13.82 7.22 4.48
CA GLU A 137 -13.50 8.42 3.69
C GLU A 137 -14.61 9.48 3.72
N ILE A 138 -15.87 9.07 3.95
CA ILE A 138 -17.03 9.97 4.01
C ILE A 138 -17.17 10.61 5.40
N ALA A 139 -16.56 10.05 6.45
CA ALA A 139 -16.58 10.66 7.76
C ALA A 139 -15.73 11.96 7.75
N PRO A 140 -16.34 13.17 7.82
CA PRO A 140 -15.56 14.36 8.04
C PRO A 140 -14.92 14.20 9.41
N VAL A 141 -13.59 14.20 9.46
CA VAL A 141 -12.88 14.54 10.70
C VAL A 141 -13.26 15.99 10.98
N ALA A 142 -14.31 16.17 11.77
CA ALA A 142 -14.63 17.45 12.39
C ALA A 142 -13.42 17.80 13.25
N ARG A 143 -12.57 18.70 12.75
CA ARG A 143 -11.65 19.49 13.57
C ARG A 143 -12.42 20.54 14.33
#